data_AF-A0A957H6Q8-F1
#
_entry.id   AF-A0A957H6Q8-F1
#
_cell.length_a   1.000
_cell.length_b   1.000
_cell.length_c   1.000
_cell.angle_alpha   90.00
_cell.angle_beta   90.00
_cell.angle_gamma   90.00
#
_symmetry.space_group_name_H-M   'P 1'
#
loop_
_entity.id
_entity.type
_entity.pdbx_description
1 polymer ?
#
loop_
_entity_poly.entity_id
_entity_poly.type
_entity_poly.pdbx_seq_one_letter_code
_entity_poly.pdbx_strand_id
1 'polypeptide(L)'
;MKLLILSTEFPPGPGGIGTHAYELASGLQSLGWQVAVIAPQDYVTEAERVMFNDQLPFAVNTLANGSVARRLRQIWKTLRQTRPDLLIATGSRSLWAAMLLCPLLGIPWLAIG
;
A
#
# COMPACT_ATOMS: atom_id res chain seq x y z
N MET A 1 9.74 13.59 1.65
CA MET A 1 8.28 13.51 1.44
C MET A 1 7.81 12.12 1.84
N LYS A 2 6.73 12.03 2.63
CA LYS A 2 6.13 10.77 3.08
C LYS A 2 5.06 10.31 2.11
N LEU A 3 5.29 9.18 1.47
CA LEU A 3 4.39 8.60 0.49
C LEU A 3 3.80 7.30 1.03
N LEU A 4 2.48 7.14 0.85
CA LEU A 4 1.80 5.87 1.11
C LEU A 4 1.21 5.33 -0.18
N ILE A 5 1.58 4.11 -0.55
CA ILE A 5 1.02 3.41 -1.71
C ILE A 5 -0.02 2.40 -1.20
N LEU A 6 -1.25 2.49 -1.71
CA LEU A 6 -2.32 1.53 -1.46
C LEU A 6 -2.51 0.68 -2.72
N SER A 7 -2.25 -0.62 -2.61
CA SER A 7 -2.39 -1.56 -3.71
C SER A 7 -3.37 -2.69 -3.40
N THR A 8 -4.03 -3.21 -4.43
CA THR A 8 -4.89 -4.39 -4.30
C THR A 8 -4.10 -5.68 -4.21
N GLU A 9 -2.80 -5.65 -4.51
CA GLU A 9 -1.89 -6.79 -4.51
C GLU A 9 -0.42 -6.33 -4.45
N PHE A 10 0.51 -7.15 -3.95
CA PHE A 10 1.93 -6.77 -3.81
C PHE A 10 2.90 -7.95 -3.68
N PRO A 11 4.07 -7.99 -4.35
CA PRO A 11 5.04 -9.08 -4.27
C PRO A 11 5.34 -9.58 -2.83
N PRO A 12 5.65 -10.88 -2.61
CA PRO A 12 5.93 -11.91 -3.61
C PRO A 12 4.64 -12.55 -4.15
N GLY A 13 4.44 -12.47 -5.47
CA GLY A 13 3.11 -12.58 -6.10
C GLY A 13 2.24 -11.35 -5.78
N PRO A 14 1.24 -10.94 -6.56
CA PRO A 14 0.81 -11.43 -7.85
C PRO A 14 0.91 -10.32 -8.92
N GLY A 15 0.68 -10.73 -10.17
CA GLY A 15 0.23 -9.87 -11.26
C GLY A 15 1.03 -8.61 -11.63
N GLY A 16 0.49 -7.90 -12.61
CA GLY A 16 1.06 -6.65 -13.09
C GLY A 16 0.84 -5.48 -12.11
N ILE A 17 -0.25 -5.47 -11.33
CA ILE A 17 -0.54 -4.38 -10.39
C ILE A 17 0.44 -4.44 -9.22
N GLY A 18 0.73 -5.65 -8.71
CA GLY A 18 1.72 -5.84 -7.66
C GLY A 18 3.11 -5.45 -8.11
N THR A 19 3.50 -5.88 -9.31
CA THR A 19 4.79 -5.52 -9.92
C THR A 19 4.90 -4.01 -10.10
N HIS A 20 3.87 -3.37 -10.65
CA HIS A 20 3.82 -1.91 -10.81
C HIS A 20 3.95 -1.17 -9.47
N ALA A 21 3.23 -1.62 -8.43
CA ALA A 21 3.32 -1.03 -7.10
C ALA A 21 4.74 -1.17 -6.51
N TYR A 22 5.38 -2.31 -6.72
CA TYR A 22 6.75 -2.57 -6.26
C TYR A 22 7.78 -1.68 -6.97
N GLU A 23 7.72 -1.60 -8.30
CA GLU A 23 8.64 -0.78 -9.09
C GLU A 23 8.46 0.71 -8.79
N LEU A 24 7.21 1.17 -8.65
CA LEU A 24 6.90 2.54 -8.26
C LEU A 24 7.45 2.86 -6.86
N ALA A 25 7.25 1.96 -5.89
CA ALA A 25 7.77 2.13 -4.53
C ALA A 25 9.29 2.21 -4.53
N SER A 26 9.96 1.31 -5.24
CA SER A 26 11.41 1.22 -5.32
C SER A 26 12.02 2.44 -6.02
N GLY A 27 11.43 2.88 -7.12
CA GLY A 27 11.85 4.09 -7.84
C GLY A 27 11.69 5.36 -7.01
N LEU A 28 10.58 5.52 -6.28
CA LEU A 28 10.39 6.70 -5.43
C LEU A 28 11.27 6.67 -4.18
N GLN A 29 11.51 5.49 -3.61
CA GLN A 29 12.45 5.31 -2.51
C GLN A 29 13.88 5.69 -2.94
N SER A 30 14.32 5.29 -4.15
CA SER A 30 15.66 5.62 -4.66
C SER A 30 15.84 7.12 -4.95
N LEU A 31 14.74 7.84 -5.21
CA LEU A 31 14.69 9.30 -5.31
C LEU A 31 14.67 10.01 -3.93
N GLY A 32 14.80 9.27 -2.81
CA GLY A 32 14.89 9.81 -1.46
C GLY A 32 13.55 10.09 -0.78
N TRP A 33 12.45 9.56 -1.33
CA TRP A 33 11.14 9.66 -0.68
C TRP A 33 11.05 8.63 0.45
N GLN A 34 10.25 8.92 1.48
CA GLN A 34 9.96 7.98 2.55
C GLN A 34 8.72 7.19 2.15
N VAL A 35 8.93 6.01 1.55
CA VAL A 35 7.85 5.20 1.01
C VAL A 35 7.35 4.19 2.03
N ALA A 36 6.04 3.97 2.05
CA ALA A 36 5.42 2.82 2.69
C ALA A 36 4.32 2.27 1.79
N VAL A 37 4.07 0.95 1.87
CA VAL A 37 3.04 0.26 1.10
C VAL A 37 1.98 -0.33 2.04
N ILE A 38 0.73 -0.34 1.61
CA ILE A 38 -0.38 -1.10 2.21
C ILE A 38 -0.98 -1.99 1.12
N ALA A 39 -0.93 -3.31 1.30
CA ALA A 39 -1.46 -4.26 0.34
C ALA A 39 -1.73 -5.62 0.98
N PRO A 40 -2.67 -6.43 0.47
CA PRO A 40 -2.77 -7.84 0.85
C PRO A 40 -1.61 -8.64 0.24
N GLN A 41 -1.16 -9.70 0.95
CA GLN A 41 -0.15 -10.66 0.47
C GLN A 41 -0.58 -12.10 0.76
N ASP A 42 -1.85 -12.40 0.52
CA ASP A 42 -2.53 -13.61 1.01
C ASP A 42 -2.27 -14.87 0.16
N TYR A 43 -1.53 -14.75 -0.94
CA TYR A 43 -1.22 -15.81 -1.92
C TYR A 43 0.09 -16.55 -1.61
N VAL A 44 0.86 -16.09 -0.63
CA VAL A 44 2.11 -16.71 -0.17
C VAL A 44 2.01 -17.06 1.30
N THR A 45 2.91 -17.92 1.75
CA THR A 45 3.04 -18.23 3.17
C THR A 45 3.53 -17.02 3.96
N GLU A 46 3.22 -17.00 5.27
CA GLU A 46 3.73 -15.97 6.17
C GLU A 46 5.26 -15.84 6.12
N ALA A 47 5.97 -16.97 6.06
CA ALA A 47 7.42 -17.02 6.03
C ALA A 47 7.98 -16.37 4.75
N GLU A 48 7.43 -16.72 3.57
CA GLU A 48 7.83 -16.13 2.30
C GLU A 48 7.56 -14.62 2.27
N ARG A 49 6.40 -14.21 2.79
CA ARG A 49 6.02 -12.80 2.89
C ARG A 49 6.99 -12.00 3.75
N VAL A 50 7.29 -12.47 4.96
CA VAL A 50 8.21 -11.77 5.88
C VAL A 50 9.60 -11.71 5.27
N MET A 51 10.10 -12.84 4.75
CA MET A 51 11.42 -12.89 4.11
C MET A 51 11.55 -11.90 2.95
N PHE A 52 10.51 -11.74 2.13
CA PHE A 52 10.50 -10.77 1.04
C PHE A 52 10.44 -9.33 1.56
N ASN A 53 9.51 -9.04 2.47
CA ASN A 53 9.29 -7.68 2.98
C ASN A 53 10.52 -7.14 3.74
N ASP A 54 11.24 -8.00 4.46
CA ASP A 54 12.44 -7.62 5.23
C ASP A 54 13.62 -7.21 4.32
N GLN A 55 13.60 -7.58 3.05
CA GLN A 55 14.63 -7.21 2.07
C GLN A 55 14.38 -5.83 1.44
N LEU A 56 13.19 -5.26 1.64
CA LEU A 56 12.79 -4.02 0.99
C LEU A 56 13.34 -2.80 1.72
N PRO A 57 13.74 -1.75 1.01
CA PRO A 57 14.20 -0.50 1.62
C PRO A 57 13.07 0.37 2.19
N PHE A 58 11.83 -0.13 2.18
CA PHE A 58 10.63 0.57 2.62
C PHE A 58 9.66 -0.39 3.34
N ALA A 59 8.80 0.16 4.18
CA ALA A 59 7.88 -0.64 4.98
C ALA A 59 6.68 -1.15 4.16
N VAL A 60 6.32 -2.42 4.35
CA VAL A 60 5.10 -3.03 3.78
C VAL A 60 4.15 -3.41 4.92
N ASN A 61 3.00 -2.74 4.98
CA ASN A 61 1.94 -3.01 5.94
C ASN A 61 0.93 -3.97 5.32
N THR A 62 1.12 -5.27 5.54
CA THR A 62 0.25 -6.28 4.95
C THR A 62 -1.18 -6.19 5.52
N LEU A 63 -2.17 -6.13 4.64
CA LEU A 63 -3.58 -6.20 5.02
C LEU A 63 -3.93 -7.62 5.42
N ALA A 64 -4.55 -7.77 6.58
CA ALA A 64 -4.97 -9.08 7.04
C ALA A 64 -6.11 -9.66 6.19
N ASN A 65 -6.12 -10.99 6.07
CA ASN A 65 -7.27 -11.73 5.60
C ASN A 65 -8.52 -11.44 6.46
N GLY A 66 -9.66 -11.25 5.79
CA GLY A 66 -10.94 -10.99 6.44
C GLY A 66 -11.85 -10.05 5.68
N SER A 67 -12.88 -9.55 6.37
CA SER A 67 -13.90 -8.71 5.77
C SER A 67 -13.37 -7.35 5.29
N VAL A 68 -14.04 -6.79 4.29
CA VAL A 68 -13.76 -5.44 3.75
C VAL A 68 -13.72 -4.39 4.87
N ALA A 69 -14.62 -4.47 5.85
CA ALA A 69 -14.65 -3.56 6.99
C ALA A 69 -13.40 -3.64 7.89
N ARG A 70 -12.77 -4.82 8.03
CA ARG A 70 -11.52 -4.97 8.77
C ARG A 70 -10.36 -4.34 8.00
N ARG A 71 -10.29 -4.58 6.68
CA ARG A 71 -9.29 -3.98 5.80
C ARG A 71 -9.39 -2.45 5.79
N LEU A 72 -10.60 -1.90 5.63
CA LEU A 72 -10.83 -0.45 5.70
C LEU A 72 -10.41 0.15 7.05
N ARG A 73 -10.69 -0.53 8.17
CA ARG A 73 -10.23 -0.10 9.50
C ARG A 73 -8.70 -0.08 9.61
N GLN A 74 -8.02 -1.08 9.06
CA GLN A 74 -6.55 -1.11 9.02
C GLN A 74 -6.00 0.05 8.18
N ILE A 75 -6.52 0.24 6.96
CA ILE A 75 -6.13 1.36 6.08
C ILE A 75 -6.31 2.70 6.79
N TRP A 76 -7.48 2.93 7.39
CA TRP A 76 -7.79 4.16 8.13
C TRP A 76 -6.83 4.40 9.30
N LYS A 77 -6.53 3.33 10.07
CA LYS A 77 -5.58 3.42 11.19
C LYS A 77 -4.18 3.80 10.69
N THR A 78 -3.69 3.15 9.64
CA THR A 78 -2.37 3.44 9.06
C THR A 78 -2.32 4.86 8.50
N LEU A 79 -3.36 5.31 7.80
CA LEU A 79 -3.43 6.70 7.30
C LEU A 79 -3.30 7.74 8.42
N ARG A 80 -4.02 7.53 9.53
CA ARG A 80 -3.99 8.44 10.70
C ARG A 80 -2.66 8.41 11.44
N GLN A 81 -1.96 7.27 11.44
CA GLN A 81 -0.68 7.10 12.11
C GLN A 81 0.47 7.65 11.27
N THR A 82 0.54 7.30 9.99
CA THR A 82 1.62 7.72 9.09
C THR A 82 1.50 9.19 8.71
N ARG A 83 0.26 9.70 8.55
CA ARG A 83 -0.05 11.04 8.01
C ARG A 83 0.83 11.33 6.78
N PRO A 84 0.62 10.60 5.68
CA PRO A 84 1.41 10.78 4.48
C PRO A 84 1.11 12.15 3.83
N ASP A 85 2.10 12.69 3.15
CA ASP A 85 1.95 13.93 2.37
C ASP A 85 1.18 13.66 1.06
N LEU A 86 1.26 12.42 0.55
CA LEU A 86 0.57 11.94 -0.63
C LEU A 86 0.20 10.45 -0.48
N LEU A 87 -1.00 10.09 -0.91
CA LEU A 87 -1.40 8.69 -1.14
C LEU A 87 -1.49 8.38 -2.63
N ILE A 88 -0.85 7.30 -3.07
CA ILE A 88 -1.05 6.74 -4.42
C ILE A 88 -1.87 5.46 -4.29
N ALA A 89 -3.01 5.39 -4.98
CA ALA A 89 -3.83 4.19 -5.06
C ALA A 89 -3.66 3.54 -6.43
N THR A 90 -3.25 2.26 -6.44
CA THR A 90 -3.14 1.44 -7.66
C THR A 90 -3.99 0.18 -7.54
N GLY A 91 -4.67 -0.17 -8.64
CA GLY A 91 -5.69 -1.21 -8.68
C GLY A 91 -7.10 -0.71 -8.33
N SER A 92 -8.10 -1.23 -9.04
CA SER A 92 -9.47 -0.70 -9.05
C SER A 92 -10.14 -0.64 -7.67
N ARG A 93 -9.90 -1.61 -6.78
CA ARG A 93 -10.47 -1.61 -5.42
C ARG A 93 -9.77 -0.65 -4.46
N SER A 94 -8.49 -0.35 -4.68
CA SER A 94 -7.74 0.63 -3.89
C SER A 94 -8.29 2.05 -4.10
N LEU A 95 -8.77 2.35 -5.30
CA LEU A 95 -9.36 3.64 -5.66
C LEU A 95 -10.59 3.96 -4.80
N TRP A 96 -11.50 3.00 -4.63
CA TRP A 96 -12.69 3.18 -3.80
C TRP A 96 -12.35 3.49 -2.34
N ALA A 97 -11.34 2.81 -1.79
CA ALA A 97 -10.89 3.07 -0.42
C ALA A 97 -10.24 4.47 -0.30
N ALA A 98 -9.39 4.86 -1.25
CA ALA A 98 -8.79 6.19 -1.26
C ALA A 98 -9.85 7.30 -1.39
N MET A 99 -10.79 7.15 -2.31
CA MET A 99 -11.86 8.12 -2.54
C MET A 99 -12.75 8.31 -1.30
N LEU A 100 -13.00 7.25 -0.54
CA LEU A 100 -13.79 7.33 0.69
C LEU A 100 -13.01 7.97 1.86
N LEU A 101 -11.75 7.57 2.05
CA LEU A 101 -11.01 7.87 3.29
C LEU A 101 -10.16 9.15 3.19
N CYS A 102 -9.59 9.46 2.02
CA CYS A 102 -8.67 10.58 1.86
C CYS A 102 -9.35 11.96 2.05
N PRO A 103 -10.56 12.23 1.51
CA PRO A 103 -11.24 13.51 1.75
C PRO A 103 -11.55 13.75 3.23
N LEU A 104 -11.91 12.69 3.97
CA LEU A 104 -12.21 12.76 5.40
C LEU A 104 -10.97 13.08 6.25
N LEU A 105 -9.78 12.77 5.75
CA LEU A 105 -8.51 12.95 6.46
C LEU A 105 -7.70 14.13 5.92
N GLY A 106 -8.18 14.82 4.88
CA GLY A 106 -7.47 15.93 4.24
C GLY A 106 -6.16 15.51 3.57
N ILE A 107 -6.05 14.26 3.11
CA ILE A 107 -4.84 13.72 2.50
C ILE A 107 -4.94 13.85 0.97
N PRO A 108 -3.97 14.52 0.31
CA PRO A 108 -3.87 14.52 -1.15
C PRO A 108 -3.71 13.08 -1.67
N TRP A 109 -4.42 12.73 -2.74
CA TRP A 109 -4.35 11.39 -3.30
C TRP A 109 -4.33 11.38 -4.84
N LEU A 110 -3.68 10.37 -5.39
CA LEU A 110 -3.56 10.13 -6.83
C LEU A 110 -4.02 8.69 -7.15
N ALA A 111 -4.77 8.56 -8.24
CA ALA A 111 -5.19 7.30 -8.82
C ALA A 111 -4.26 6.90 -9.97
N ILE A 112 -3.79 5.66 -10.00
CA ILE A 112 -3.07 5.09 -11.15
C ILE A 112 -3.73 3.76 -11.53
N GLY A 113 -4.24 3.70 -12.77
CA GLY A 113 -4.97 2.56 -13.34
C GLY A 113 -4.17 1.80 -14.36
#